data_AF-A0A2U3JYW0-F1
#
_entry.id   AF-A0A2U3JYW0-F1
#
_cell.length_a   1.000
_cell.length_b   1.000
_cell.length_c   1.000
_cell.angle_alpha   90.00
_cell.angle_beta   90.00
_cell.angle_gamma   90.00
#
_symmetry.space_group_name_H-M   'P 1'
#
loop_
_entity.id
_entity.type
_entity.pdbx_description
1 polymer ?
#
loop_
_entity_poly.entity_id
_entity_poly.type
_entity_poly.pdbx_seq_one_letter_code
_entity_poly.pdbx_strand_id
1 'polypeptide(L)'
;MSEALWTELEKLDVLRERMGIGYEEARAALNIAKGDVVKALDNLEKARDGDDQGWDFVERGRGILDCVKDKLGSFNNTTVSLKKHDNTILSLSAPLGLALAYTIWRKPGLRILALVGAVGAAINHYELEVATADKSAYDDDAFNFAEDEMDEEF
;
A
#
# COMPACT_ATOMS: atom_id res chain seq x y z
N MET A 1 8.52 -40.24 -10.47
CA MET A 1 8.16 -39.90 -9.07
C MET A 1 7.75 -38.45 -9.09
N SER A 2 6.48 -38.13 -8.86
CA SER A 2 6.01 -36.75 -8.81
C SER A 2 6.46 -36.15 -7.49
N GLU A 3 7.29 -35.10 -7.53
CA GLU A 3 7.50 -34.24 -6.37
C GLU A 3 6.13 -33.67 -5.97
N ALA A 4 5.62 -34.06 -4.82
CA ALA A 4 4.38 -33.50 -4.29
C ALA A 4 4.66 -32.04 -3.92
N LEU A 5 4.27 -31.12 -4.82
CA LEU A 5 4.29 -29.69 -4.53
C LEU A 5 3.26 -29.42 -3.43
N TRP A 6 3.73 -29.31 -2.19
CA TRP A 6 2.88 -28.90 -1.07
C TRP A 6 2.30 -27.51 -1.34
N THR A 7 1.00 -27.39 -1.09
CA THR A 7 0.32 -26.11 -1.04
C THR A 7 0.84 -25.27 0.13
N GLU A 8 0.66 -23.95 0.06
CA GLU A 8 1.04 -23.06 1.16
C GLU A 8 0.30 -23.42 2.45
N LEU A 9 -0.98 -23.80 2.36
CA LEU A 9 -1.79 -24.17 3.52
C LEU A 9 -1.25 -25.43 4.21
N GLU A 10 -0.91 -26.47 3.46
CA GLU A 10 -0.33 -27.70 4.01
C GLU A 10 0.99 -27.42 4.74
N LYS A 11 1.84 -26.54 4.18
CA LYS A 11 3.07 -26.10 4.84
C LYS A 11 2.78 -25.41 6.18
N LEU A 12 1.77 -24.54 6.22
CA LEU A 12 1.36 -23.84 7.43
C LEU A 12 0.80 -24.78 8.48
N ASP A 13 -0.04 -25.74 8.07
CA ASP A 13 -0.63 -26.72 8.99
C ASP A 13 0.44 -27.61 9.62
N VAL A 14 1.45 -28.05 8.87
CA VAL A 14 2.60 -28.78 9.43
C VAL A 14 3.31 -27.98 10.52
N LEU A 15 3.54 -26.69 10.32
CA LEU A 15 4.18 -25.83 11.33
C LEU A 15 3.31 -25.68 12.58
N ARG A 16 2.00 -25.50 12.41
CA ARG A 16 1.04 -25.37 13.51
C ARG A 16 0.94 -26.64 14.34
N GLU A 17 0.82 -27.79 13.68
CA GLU A 17 0.70 -29.08 14.35
C GLU A 17 1.96 -29.44 15.12
N ARG A 18 3.15 -29.15 14.57
CA ARG A 18 4.43 -29.48 15.21
C ARG A 18 4.82 -28.53 16.33
N MET A 19 4.55 -27.24 16.16
CA MET A 19 5.02 -26.22 17.11
C MET A 19 3.94 -25.74 18.07
N GLY A 20 2.66 -26.05 17.81
CA GLY A 20 1.53 -25.59 18.63
C GLY A 20 1.22 -24.10 18.47
N ILE A 21 1.54 -23.52 17.30
CA ILE A 21 1.43 -22.08 17.01
C ILE A 21 0.20 -21.73 16.17
N GLY A 22 -0.14 -20.43 16.11
CA GLY A 22 -1.22 -19.93 15.26
C GLY A 22 -0.86 -19.86 13.76
N TYR A 23 -1.86 -19.69 12.89
CA TYR A 23 -1.64 -19.50 11.45
C TYR A 23 -0.79 -18.26 11.12
N GLU A 24 -0.94 -17.19 11.90
CA GLU A 24 -0.17 -15.96 11.72
C GLU A 24 1.34 -16.21 11.94
N GLU A 25 1.68 -16.89 13.03
CA GLU A 25 3.07 -17.24 13.39
C GLU A 25 3.68 -18.24 12.40
N ALA A 26 2.90 -19.25 12.00
CA ALA A 26 3.30 -20.19 10.97
C ALA A 26 3.59 -19.48 9.64
N ARG A 27 2.77 -18.48 9.26
CA ARG A 27 2.95 -17.69 8.04
C ARG A 27 4.19 -16.83 8.10
N ALA A 28 4.45 -16.20 9.24
CA ALA A 28 5.67 -15.42 9.46
C ALA A 28 6.92 -16.30 9.33
N ALA A 29 6.95 -17.45 10.02
CA ALA A 29 8.08 -18.38 9.99
C ALA A 29 8.33 -18.93 8.57
N LEU A 30 7.27 -19.31 7.84
CA LEU A 30 7.37 -19.82 6.48
C LEU A 30 7.88 -18.75 5.49
N ASN A 31 7.46 -17.49 5.67
CA ASN A 31 7.93 -16.37 4.86
C ASN A 31 9.42 -16.07 5.09
N ILE A 32 9.87 -16.06 6.35
CA ILE A 32 11.29 -15.87 6.70
C ILE A 32 12.14 -17.01 6.11
N ALA A 33 11.61 -18.22 6.13
CA ALA A 33 12.24 -19.40 5.54
C ALA A 33 12.08 -19.48 4.01
N LYS A 34 11.45 -18.49 3.36
CA LYS A 34 11.20 -18.43 1.91
C LYS A 34 10.49 -19.68 1.37
N GLY A 35 9.52 -20.20 2.14
CA GLY A 35 8.70 -21.35 1.75
C GLY A 35 9.30 -22.72 2.05
N ASP A 36 10.47 -22.78 2.71
CA ASP A 36 11.09 -24.00 3.21
C ASP A 36 10.57 -24.34 4.62
N VAL A 37 9.89 -25.48 4.75
CA VAL A 37 9.27 -25.91 6.02
C VAL A 37 10.31 -26.36 7.03
N VAL A 38 11.37 -27.03 6.59
CA VAL A 38 12.42 -27.55 7.49
C VAL A 38 13.18 -26.38 8.10
N LYS A 39 13.54 -25.38 7.28
CA LYS A 39 14.18 -24.17 7.77
C LYS A 39 13.27 -23.35 8.69
N ALA A 40 11.96 -23.31 8.42
CA ALA A 40 11.00 -22.66 9.31
C ALA A 40 10.92 -23.35 10.69
N LEU A 41 10.92 -24.69 10.71
CA LEU A 41 10.95 -25.47 11.96
C LEU A 41 12.24 -25.23 12.76
N ASP A 42 13.42 -25.30 12.11
CA ASP A 42 14.72 -25.03 12.74
C ASP A 42 14.77 -23.62 13.34
N ASN A 43 14.27 -22.62 12.62
CA ASN A 43 14.17 -21.25 13.14
C ASN A 43 13.22 -21.13 14.35
N LEU A 44 12.09 -21.84 14.34
CA LEU A 44 11.12 -21.85 15.44
C LEU A 44 11.67 -22.59 16.68
N GLU A 45 12.46 -23.64 16.48
CA GLU A 45 13.09 -24.41 17.56
C GLU A 45 14.16 -23.58 18.28
N LYS A 46 15.07 -22.96 17.51
CA LYS A 46 16.08 -22.03 18.03
C LYS A 46 15.50 -20.88 18.84
N ALA A 47 14.31 -20.40 18.45
CA ALA A 47 13.56 -19.38 19.17
C ALA A 47 13.13 -19.81 20.57
N ARG A 48 12.68 -21.07 20.70
CA ARG A 48 12.13 -21.62 21.94
C ARG A 48 13.22 -22.00 22.91
N ASP A 49 14.38 -22.41 22.40
CA ASP A 49 15.53 -22.80 23.20
C ASP A 49 16.33 -21.61 23.75
N GLY A 50 15.91 -20.37 23.46
CA GLY A 50 16.51 -19.16 24.03
C GLY A 50 17.85 -18.76 23.39
N ASP A 51 18.13 -19.26 22.18
CA ASP A 51 19.29 -18.81 21.41
C ASP A 51 18.93 -17.45 20.77
N ASP A 52 19.26 -16.39 21.49
CA ASP A 52 18.88 -14.97 21.37
C ASP A 52 19.17 -14.30 20.00
N GLN A 53 19.60 -15.05 19.00
CA GLN A 53 20.09 -14.52 17.72
C GLN A 53 19.07 -14.60 16.58
N GLY A 54 17.94 -15.32 16.74
CA GLY A 54 17.02 -15.62 15.63
C GLY A 54 15.73 -14.79 15.57
N TRP A 55 15.23 -14.30 16.71
CA TRP A 55 13.82 -13.86 16.84
C TRP A 55 13.60 -12.42 17.28
N ASP A 56 14.67 -11.71 17.64
CA ASP A 56 14.62 -10.28 17.98
C ASP A 56 14.06 -9.42 16.81
N PHE A 57 14.09 -9.95 15.59
CA PHE A 57 13.45 -9.34 14.40
C PHE A 57 11.94 -9.58 14.29
N VAL A 58 11.39 -10.69 14.80
CA VAL A 58 9.93 -10.96 14.74
C VAL A 58 9.19 -10.16 15.80
N GLU A 59 9.77 -10.02 17.00
CA GLU A 59 9.22 -9.19 18.07
C GLU A 59 9.35 -7.69 17.74
N ARG A 60 10.51 -7.27 17.23
CA ARG A 60 10.68 -5.92 16.67
C ARG A 60 9.83 -5.71 15.42
N GLY A 61 9.61 -6.76 14.63
CA GLY A 61 8.75 -6.77 13.45
C GLY A 61 7.28 -6.59 13.79
N ARG A 62 6.76 -7.26 14.83
CA ARG A 62 5.41 -7.02 15.38
C ARG A 62 5.27 -5.57 15.84
N GLY A 63 6.23 -5.05 16.61
CA GLY A 63 6.23 -3.64 17.03
C GLY A 63 6.27 -2.64 15.86
N ILE A 64 7.02 -2.95 14.79
CA ILE A 64 7.04 -2.15 13.56
C ILE A 64 5.73 -2.29 12.79
N LEU A 65 5.15 -3.48 12.68
CA LEU A 65 3.86 -3.71 12.03
C LEU A 65 2.71 -3.00 12.75
N ASP A 66 2.74 -2.96 14.08
CA ASP A 66 1.77 -2.21 14.87
C ASP A 66 1.97 -0.70 14.71
N CYS A 67 3.22 -0.22 14.72
CA CYS A 67 3.52 1.17 14.37
C CYS A 67 3.08 1.54 12.94
N VAL A 68 3.22 0.62 11.99
CA VAL A 68 2.79 0.81 10.59
C VAL A 68 1.27 0.78 10.49
N LYS A 69 0.57 -0.11 11.19
CA LYS A 69 -0.90 -0.13 11.26
C LYS A 69 -1.46 1.17 11.83
N ASP A 70 -0.89 1.66 12.92
CA ASP A 70 -1.29 2.91 13.56
C ASP A 70 -1.04 4.12 12.64
N LYS A 71 0.13 4.16 11.97
CA LYS A 71 0.46 5.23 11.01
C LYS A 71 -0.35 5.15 9.72
N LEU A 72 -0.68 3.96 9.23
CA LEU A 72 -1.48 3.75 8.03
C LEU A 72 -2.94 4.20 8.25
N GLY A 73 -3.49 3.96 9.44
CA GLY A 73 -4.81 4.47 9.84
C GLY A 73 -4.91 6.00 9.77
N SER A 74 -3.82 6.71 10.11
CA SER A 74 -3.74 8.17 10.03
C SER A 74 -3.45 8.72 8.63
N PHE A 75 -3.05 7.88 7.68
CA PHE A 75 -2.59 8.33 6.35
C PHE A 75 -3.75 8.60 5.38
N ASN A 76 -4.96 8.15 5.71
CA ASN A 76 -6.15 8.27 4.87
C ASN A 76 -6.50 9.71 4.45
N ASN A 77 -6.12 10.71 5.26
CA ASN A 77 -6.48 12.12 5.02
C ASN A 77 -5.35 12.96 4.40
N THR A 78 -4.23 12.34 4.03
CA THR A 78 -3.14 13.10 3.35
C THR A 78 -3.54 13.33 1.89
N THR A 79 -3.43 14.56 1.42
CA THR A 79 -3.79 14.95 0.05
C THR A 79 -2.61 15.62 -0.63
N VAL A 80 -2.41 15.30 -1.90
CA VAL A 80 -1.37 15.84 -2.77
C VAL A 80 -2.06 16.63 -3.86
N SER A 81 -1.75 17.91 -3.95
CA SER A 81 -2.34 18.83 -4.91
C SER A 81 -1.29 19.28 -5.92
N LEU A 82 -1.68 19.34 -7.18
CA LEU A 82 -0.87 19.84 -8.28
C LEU A 82 -1.37 21.21 -8.69
N LYS A 83 -0.52 22.23 -8.57
CA LYS A 83 -0.85 23.62 -8.91
C LYS A 83 -0.20 24.06 -10.21
N LYS A 84 -0.87 25.00 -10.90
CA LYS A 84 -0.33 25.75 -12.03
C LYS A 84 -0.77 27.20 -11.91
N HIS A 85 0.19 28.12 -11.77
CA HIS A 85 -0.03 29.58 -11.77
C HIS A 85 -1.17 30.04 -10.82
N ASP A 86 -1.20 29.53 -9.58
CA ASP A 86 -2.20 29.79 -8.53
C ASP A 86 -3.48 28.93 -8.53
N ASN A 87 -3.74 28.13 -9.57
CA ASN A 87 -4.90 27.22 -9.58
C ASN A 87 -4.51 25.77 -9.29
N THR A 88 -5.25 25.10 -8.40
CA THR A 88 -5.13 23.65 -8.18
C THR A 88 -5.77 22.92 -9.35
N ILE A 89 -4.96 22.21 -10.14
CA ILE A 89 -5.39 21.49 -11.34
C ILE A 89 -5.79 20.05 -11.01
N LEU A 90 -5.17 19.46 -9.99
CA LEU A 90 -5.41 18.08 -9.58
C LEU A 90 -5.24 17.96 -8.07
N SER A 91 -6.15 17.26 -7.40
CA SER A 91 -6.03 16.93 -5.98
C SER A 91 -6.25 15.43 -5.81
N LEU A 92 -5.28 14.73 -5.22
CA LEU A 92 -5.29 13.28 -5.06
C LEU A 92 -4.99 12.92 -3.60
N SER A 93 -5.76 12.02 -3.01
CA SER A 93 -5.41 11.48 -1.70
C SER A 93 -4.16 10.60 -1.81
N ALA A 94 -3.37 10.54 -0.74
CA ALA A 94 -2.15 9.75 -0.69
C ALA A 94 -2.37 8.24 -0.86
N PRO A 95 -3.46 7.63 -0.32
CA PRO A 95 -3.82 6.25 -0.66
C PRO A 95 -4.06 6.04 -2.15
N LEU A 96 -4.70 7.02 -2.82
CA LEU A 96 -4.95 6.98 -4.25
C LEU A 96 -3.63 7.07 -5.04
N GLY A 97 -2.72 7.95 -4.63
CA GLY A 97 -1.37 8.05 -5.22
C GLY A 97 -0.58 6.72 -5.13
N LEU A 98 -0.63 6.05 -3.98
CA LEU A 98 0.02 4.74 -3.80
C LEU A 98 -0.62 3.66 -4.68
N ALA A 99 -1.95 3.65 -4.80
CA ALA A 99 -2.65 2.72 -5.69
C ALA A 99 -2.24 2.93 -7.15
N LEU A 100 -2.18 4.18 -7.61
CA LEU A 100 -1.72 4.52 -8.96
C LEU A 100 -0.28 4.07 -9.19
N ALA A 101 0.64 4.35 -8.25
CA ALA A 101 2.03 3.91 -8.34
C ALA A 101 2.14 2.37 -8.46
N TYR A 102 1.34 1.63 -7.66
CA TYR A 102 1.30 0.17 -7.74
C TYR A 102 0.78 -0.34 -9.09
N THR A 103 -0.26 0.30 -9.66
CA THR A 103 -0.78 -0.08 -10.98
C THR A 103 0.24 0.14 -12.09
N ILE A 104 0.97 1.26 -12.06
CA ILE A 104 2.05 1.59 -13.02
C ILE A 104 3.21 0.60 -12.88
N TRP A 105 3.56 0.22 -11.64
CA TRP A 105 4.57 -0.82 -11.42
C TRP A 105 4.15 -2.13 -12.09
N ARG A 106 2.93 -2.61 -11.78
CA ARG A 106 2.42 -3.91 -12.21
C ARG A 106 2.26 -4.01 -13.74
N LYS A 107 1.91 -2.90 -14.41
CA LYS A 107 1.70 -2.89 -15.86
C LYS A 107 2.81 -2.10 -16.58
N PRO A 108 3.80 -2.78 -17.20
CA PRO A 108 4.93 -2.10 -17.84
C PRO A 108 4.51 -1.12 -18.94
N GLY A 109 3.38 -1.37 -19.63
CA GLY A 109 2.85 -0.46 -20.65
C GLY A 109 2.47 0.94 -20.13
N LEU A 110 2.14 1.08 -18.84
CA LEU A 110 1.79 2.38 -18.25
C LEU A 110 3.02 3.20 -17.82
N ARG A 111 4.21 2.59 -17.76
CA ARG A 111 5.44 3.27 -17.33
C ARG A 111 5.86 4.37 -18.29
N ILE A 112 5.70 4.13 -19.59
CA ILE A 112 6.02 5.13 -20.62
C ILE A 112 5.08 6.33 -20.49
N LEU A 113 3.78 6.10 -20.25
CA LEU A 113 2.82 7.18 -20.02
C LEU A 113 3.18 8.00 -18.77
N ALA A 114 3.62 7.35 -17.70
CA ALA A 114 4.07 8.02 -16.49
C ALA A 114 5.31 8.90 -16.74
N LEU A 115 6.30 8.40 -17.48
CA LEU A 115 7.49 9.18 -17.84
C LEU A 115 7.15 10.39 -18.71
N VAL A 116 6.32 10.21 -19.74
CA VAL A 116 5.88 11.32 -20.61
C VAL A 116 5.11 12.36 -19.80
N GLY A 117 4.20 11.92 -18.92
CA GLY A 117 3.47 12.80 -18.02
C GLY A 117 4.40 13.61 -17.10
N ALA A 118 5.41 12.97 -16.50
CA ALA A 118 6.37 13.63 -15.62
C ALA A 118 7.21 14.69 -16.35
N VAL A 119 7.70 14.37 -17.56
CA VAL A 119 8.44 15.33 -18.40
C VAL A 119 7.53 16.50 -18.80
N GLY A 120 6.30 16.21 -19.23
CA GLY A 120 5.31 17.24 -19.55
C GLY A 120 5.02 18.17 -18.37
N ALA A 121 4.90 17.60 -17.16
CA ALA A 121 4.67 18.38 -15.94
C ALA A 121 5.86 19.30 -15.61
N ALA A 122 7.10 18.80 -15.73
CA ALA A 122 8.30 19.58 -15.48
C ALA A 122 8.46 20.77 -16.44
N ILE A 123 8.16 20.57 -17.73
CA ILE A 123 8.25 21.63 -18.75
C ILE A 123 7.17 22.70 -18.53
N ASN A 124 6.00 22.31 -18.01
CA ASN A 124 4.88 23.21 -17.78
C ASN A 124 4.89 23.89 -16.40
N HIS A 125 5.98 23.77 -15.63
CA HIS A 125 6.14 24.36 -14.29
C HIS A 125 4.98 24.02 -13.35
N TYR A 126 4.53 22.76 -13.34
CA TYR A 126 3.58 22.31 -12.33
C TYR A 126 4.27 22.21 -10.98
N GLU A 127 3.65 22.79 -9.96
CA GLU A 127 4.13 22.75 -8.57
C GLU A 127 3.36 21.68 -7.79
N LEU A 128 4.09 20.91 -6.99
CA LEU A 128 3.51 19.86 -6.14
C LEU A 128 3.42 20.38 -4.71
N GLU A 129 2.20 20.45 -4.18
CA GLU A 129 1.97 20.75 -2.77
C GLU A 129 1.42 19.51 -2.06
N VAL A 130 1.94 19.26 -0.86
CA VAL A 130 1.44 18.20 0.01
C VAL A 130 0.70 18.85 1.17
N ALA A 131 -0.61 18.69 1.20
CA ALA A 131 -1.46 19.16 2.27
C ALA A 131 -1.97 17.96 3.06
N THR A 132 -1.62 17.88 4.35
CA THR A 132 -2.32 16.99 5.27
C THR A 132 -3.66 17.65 5.56
N ALA A 133 -4.73 17.23 4.85
CA ALA A 133 -6.00 17.93 4.91
C ALA A 133 -6.66 17.72 6.29
N ASP A 134 -6.88 18.83 6.99
CA ASP A 134 -8.22 19.10 7.51
C ASP A 134 -8.97 19.87 6.40
N LYS A 135 -9.93 19.19 5.76
CA LYS A 135 -10.92 19.64 4.75
C LYS A 135 -10.40 20.19 3.41
N SER A 136 -10.60 19.41 2.34
CA SER A 136 -10.71 19.93 0.98
C SER A 136 -12.18 20.28 0.68
N ALA A 137 -12.47 21.56 0.46
CA ALA A 137 -13.70 21.98 -0.21
C ALA A 137 -13.64 21.47 -1.66
N TYR A 138 -14.57 20.56 -2.00
CA TYR A 138 -14.96 20.35 -3.39
C TYR A 138 -15.82 21.55 -3.77
N ASP A 139 -15.29 22.43 -4.62
CA ASP A 139 -16.12 23.38 -5.36
C ASP A 139 -16.64 22.60 -6.57
N ASP A 140 -17.95 22.36 -6.54
CA ASP A 140 -18.72 21.57 -7.50
C ASP A 140 -19.43 22.54 -8.46
N ASP A 141 -18.64 23.30 -9.22
CA ASP A 141 -19.13 24.29 -10.19
C ASP A 141 -18.89 23.86 -11.65
N ALA A 142 -18.52 22.60 -11.88
CA ALA A 142 -18.38 22.02 -13.22
C ALA A 142 -19.69 21.48 -13.85
N PHE A 143 -20.83 21.58 -13.15
CA PHE A 143 -22.14 21.16 -13.65
C PHE A 143 -23.20 22.26 -13.56
N ASN A 144 -22.84 23.52 -13.84
CA ASN A 144 -23.85 24.53 -14.17
C ASN A 144 -24.09 24.51 -15.69
N PHE A 145 -25.08 23.74 -16.12
CA PHE A 145 -25.70 23.97 -17.42
C PHE A 145 -26.38 25.34 -17.34
N ALA A 146 -25.79 26.32 -18.04
CA ALA A 146 -26.34 27.66 -18.16
C ALA A 146 -27.80 27.61 -18.64
N GLU A 147 -28.57 28.53 -18.05
CA GLU A 147 -29.95 28.89 -18.32
C GLU A 147 -30.25 28.92 -19.83
N ASP A 148 -31.34 28.25 -20.22
CA ASP A 148 -32.10 28.66 -21.40
C ASP A 148 -33.14 29.67 -20.88
N GLU A 149 -32.86 30.95 -21.10
CA GLU A 149 -33.86 32.01 -21.04
C GLU A 149 -35.01 31.65 -21.98
N MET A 150 -36.24 31.57 -21.46
CA MET A 150 -37.38 32.05 -22.23
C MET A 150 -38.23 32.94 -21.33
N ASP A 151 -38.22 34.20 -21.72
CA ASP A 151 -38.89 35.32 -21.12
C ASP A 151 -40.42 35.25 -21.23
N GLU A 152 -41.02 36.06 -20.36
CA GLU A 152 -42.31 36.76 -20.49
C GLU A 152 -43.62 36.03 -20.11
N GLU A 153 -43.96 36.20 -18.83
CA GLU A 153 -45.01 37.12 -18.33
C GLU A 153 -46.44 37.09 -18.94
N PHE A 154 -47.41 36.78 -18.05
CA PHE A 154 -48.88 36.98 -18.05
C PHE A 154 -49.78 36.32 -19.12
#